data_AF-A0A1Q9DNA9-F1
#
_entry.id   AF-A0A1Q9DNA9-F1
#
_cell.length_a   1.000
_cell.length_b   1.000
_cell.length_c   1.000
_cell.angle_alpha   90.00
_cell.angle_beta   90.00
_cell.angle_gamma   90.00
#
_symmetry.space_group_name_H-M   'P 1'
#
loop_
_entity.id
_entity.type
_entity.pdbx_description
1 polymer ?
#
loop_
_entity_poly.entity_id
_entity_poly.type
_entity_poly.pdbx_seq_one_letter_code
_entity_poly.pdbx_strand_id
1 'polypeptide(L)'
;MFGDDSCVVGKQRQLVHPEHVRAVPAETALSRRTAAEFRKAEAEHADLATRIGLLEACFMVSGTELLLFLCSPWQSRCRDEVTKPQVSFPTFEQCLRRGAMAEQARCSHGCALLAQFWGVGLWVYIFVDCIAVELGRGLQPFKRMDLTGLQWAGYAAIAISLWLVEGVRAFQMSFSPMLVRRAHELREDSPMWEKILAPFFVAGLVSATPGRLVKSWLLILILIPGLALSVPHLPYPWREAVDAGVVLGLGWGTAAVAYFWLKGWFGSSWPTISSDLPAHRIKPTAEANRAPLAGAAV
;
A
#
# COMPACT_ATOMS: atom_id res chain seq x y z
N MET A 1 72.29 11.42 50.44
CA MET A 1 73.42 12.35 50.64
C MET A 1 74.13 12.50 49.31
N PHE A 2 74.36 13.75 48.90
CA PHE A 2 74.98 14.23 47.65
C PHE A 2 74.17 13.96 46.36
N GLY A 3 73.83 14.93 45.49
CA GLY A 3 74.28 16.31 45.37
C GLY A 3 74.57 16.63 43.89
N ASP A 4 74.01 17.75 43.43
CA ASP A 4 74.44 18.62 42.32
C ASP A 4 74.06 18.31 40.85
N ASP A 5 73.08 19.12 40.39
CA ASP A 5 73.22 20.20 39.41
C ASP A 5 74.15 20.00 38.20
N SER A 6 73.57 20.12 36.99
CA SER A 6 74.13 20.97 35.93
C SER A 6 73.12 21.27 34.81
N CYS A 7 72.96 22.56 34.58
CA CYS A 7 72.20 23.24 33.55
C CYS A 7 72.96 23.23 32.20
N VAL A 8 72.31 22.87 31.09
CA VAL A 8 72.76 23.28 29.75
C VAL A 8 71.55 23.65 28.88
N VAL A 9 71.42 24.95 28.67
CA VAL A 9 70.51 25.60 27.72
C VAL A 9 71.02 25.37 26.30
N GLY A 10 70.31 24.54 25.53
CA GLY A 10 70.58 24.28 24.11
C GLY A 10 69.50 24.90 23.21
N LYS A 11 69.72 26.14 22.79
CA LYS A 11 68.89 26.89 21.84
C LYS A 11 69.18 26.41 20.41
N GLN A 12 68.37 25.51 19.87
CA GLN A 12 68.35 25.23 18.43
C GLN A 12 67.13 25.88 17.76
N ARG A 13 67.42 27.04 17.15
CA ARG A 13 66.58 27.71 16.16
C ARG A 13 66.84 27.02 14.83
N GLN A 14 66.03 26.03 14.47
CA GLN A 14 66.10 25.40 13.15
C GLN A 14 65.23 26.17 12.17
N LEU A 15 65.89 26.70 11.15
CA LEU A 15 65.36 27.50 10.05
C LEU A 15 64.43 26.64 9.19
N VAL A 16 63.15 27.02 9.12
CA VAL A 16 62.18 26.44 8.19
C VAL A 16 62.38 27.11 6.83
N HIS A 17 62.89 26.32 5.87
CA HIS A 17 62.99 26.68 4.46
C HIS A 17 61.58 26.63 3.83
N PRO A 18 61.13 27.66 3.08
CA PRO A 18 59.83 27.64 2.42
C PRO A 18 60.00 27.24 0.96
N GLU A 19 59.95 25.96 0.63
CA GLU A 19 59.83 25.54 -0.77
C GLU A 19 58.94 24.29 -0.92
N HIS A 20 57.99 24.41 -1.87
CA HIS A 20 57.20 23.33 -2.48
C HIS A 20 55.97 22.79 -1.72
N VAL A 21 54.96 23.64 -1.52
CA VAL A 21 53.54 23.18 -1.52
C VAL A 21 53.00 23.36 -2.94
N ARG A 22 53.19 22.35 -3.77
CA ARG A 22 52.64 22.29 -5.13
C ARG A 22 51.36 21.45 -5.10
N ALA A 23 50.23 22.14 -5.24
CA ALA A 23 48.92 21.71 -5.75
C ALA A 23 48.38 20.30 -5.40
N VAL A 24 47.32 20.25 -4.57
CA VAL A 24 46.29 19.21 -4.61
C VAL A 24 44.93 19.87 -4.90
N PRO A 25 44.44 19.94 -6.16
CA PRO A 25 43.12 20.51 -6.42
C PRO A 25 42.16 19.61 -7.23
N ALA A 26 42.51 18.37 -7.57
CA ALA A 26 41.68 17.55 -8.47
C ALA A 26 40.68 16.64 -7.72
N GLU A 27 41.10 15.99 -6.65
CA GLU A 27 40.32 14.92 -5.99
C GLU A 27 39.13 15.46 -5.18
N THR A 28 39.31 16.62 -4.54
CA THR A 28 38.24 17.32 -3.79
C THR A 28 37.21 17.98 -4.71
N ALA A 29 37.58 18.33 -5.95
CA ALA A 29 36.64 18.91 -6.91
C ALA A 29 35.71 17.86 -7.52
N LEU A 30 36.22 16.65 -7.81
CA LEU A 30 35.43 15.54 -8.34
C LEU A 30 34.43 15.01 -7.30
N SER A 31 34.88 14.86 -6.04
CA SER A 31 34.02 14.47 -4.91
C SER A 31 32.90 15.48 -4.63
N ARG A 32 33.17 16.78 -4.77
CA ARG A 32 32.14 17.82 -4.60
C ARG A 32 31.14 17.84 -5.75
N ARG A 33 31.58 17.57 -6.99
CA ARG A 33 30.69 17.46 -8.16
C ARG A 33 29.75 16.25 -8.03
N THR A 34 30.25 15.08 -7.64
CA THR A 34 29.38 13.91 -7.40
C THR A 34 28.42 14.13 -6.24
N ALA A 35 28.84 14.78 -5.15
CA ALA A 35 27.95 15.12 -4.04
C ALA A 35 26.90 16.20 -4.38
N ALA A 36 27.16 17.05 -5.37
CA ALA A 36 26.20 18.04 -5.86
C ALA A 36 25.19 17.40 -6.82
N GLU A 37 25.65 16.52 -7.72
CA GLU A 37 24.81 15.72 -8.62
C GLU A 37 23.87 14.81 -7.82
N PHE A 38 24.37 14.16 -6.77
CA PHE A 38 23.56 13.28 -5.90
C PHE A 38 22.47 14.06 -5.16
N ARG A 39 22.81 15.24 -4.61
CA ARG A 39 21.83 16.12 -3.96
C ARG A 39 20.80 16.68 -4.93
N LYS A 40 21.18 16.92 -6.19
CA LYS A 40 20.26 17.37 -7.23
C LYS A 40 19.28 16.26 -7.63
N ALA A 41 19.77 15.04 -7.80
CA ALA A 41 18.91 13.87 -8.01
C ALA A 41 17.98 13.61 -6.81
N GLU A 42 18.47 13.76 -5.59
CA GLU A 42 17.68 13.61 -4.36
C GLU A 42 16.58 14.67 -4.25
N ALA A 43 16.87 15.92 -4.65
CA ALA A 43 15.88 17.00 -4.72
C ALA A 43 14.83 16.78 -5.83
N GLU A 44 15.24 16.31 -7.01
CA GLU A 44 14.29 15.95 -8.09
C GLU A 44 13.40 14.76 -7.69
N HIS A 45 13.95 13.78 -6.96
CA HIS A 45 13.15 12.67 -6.40
C HIS A 45 12.19 13.14 -5.29
N ALA A 46 12.57 14.09 -4.46
CA ALA A 46 11.68 14.67 -3.43
C ALA A 46 10.54 15.50 -4.05
N ASP A 47 10.82 16.24 -5.12
CA ASP A 47 9.79 16.96 -5.89
C ASP A 47 8.84 15.98 -6.60
N LEU A 48 9.36 14.87 -7.14
CA LEU A 48 8.54 13.81 -7.72
C LEU A 48 7.62 13.17 -6.67
N ALA A 49 8.15 12.83 -5.49
CA ALA A 49 7.36 12.24 -4.40
C ALA A 49 6.25 13.20 -3.91
N THR A 50 6.54 14.50 -3.86
CA THR A 50 5.54 15.53 -3.50
C THR A 50 4.45 15.67 -4.57
N ARG A 51 4.84 15.63 -5.85
CA ARG A 51 3.90 15.66 -6.98
C ARG A 51 3.05 14.39 -7.08
N ILE A 52 3.62 13.24 -6.74
CA ILE A 52 2.89 11.96 -6.67
C ILE A 52 1.89 11.98 -5.52
N GLY A 53 2.27 12.44 -4.32
CA GLY A 53 1.31 12.60 -3.21
C GLY A 53 0.15 13.56 -3.52
N LEU A 54 0.40 14.59 -4.34
CA LEU A 54 -0.65 15.48 -4.86
C LEU A 54 -1.54 14.79 -5.91
N LEU A 55 -0.98 13.95 -6.78
CA LEU A 55 -1.74 13.15 -7.75
C LEU A 55 -2.59 12.08 -7.06
N GLU A 56 -2.08 11.44 -6.01
CA GLU A 56 -2.81 10.49 -5.17
C GLU A 56 -3.96 11.16 -4.42
N ALA A 57 -3.72 12.34 -3.84
CA ALA A 57 -4.76 13.15 -3.23
C ALA A 57 -5.81 13.58 -4.28
N CYS A 58 -5.38 13.96 -5.49
CA CYS A 58 -6.31 14.29 -6.58
C CYS A 58 -7.10 13.08 -7.08
N PHE A 59 -6.51 11.89 -7.13
CA PHE A 59 -7.20 10.66 -7.52
C PHE A 59 -8.18 10.19 -6.43
N MET A 60 -7.80 10.33 -5.15
CA MET A 60 -8.69 10.14 -4.00
C MET A 60 -9.87 11.10 -4.03
N VAL A 61 -9.62 12.39 -4.25
CA VAL A 61 -10.65 13.42 -4.34
C VAL A 61 -11.53 13.18 -5.56
N SER A 62 -10.95 12.92 -6.74
CA SER A 62 -11.72 12.69 -7.97
C SER A 62 -12.56 11.41 -7.91
N GLY A 63 -12.06 10.32 -7.32
CA GLY A 63 -12.80 9.06 -7.18
C GLY A 63 -13.95 9.18 -6.17
N THR A 64 -13.73 9.88 -5.06
CA THR A 64 -14.79 10.15 -4.07
C THR A 64 -15.80 11.16 -4.58
N GLU A 65 -15.39 12.23 -5.27
CA GLU A 65 -16.27 13.20 -5.94
C GLU A 65 -17.13 12.52 -7.02
N LEU A 66 -16.56 11.59 -7.81
CA LEU A 66 -17.32 10.84 -8.81
C LEU A 66 -18.36 9.91 -8.17
N LEU A 67 -18.00 9.20 -7.09
CA LEU A 67 -18.92 8.36 -6.32
C LEU A 67 -20.02 9.20 -5.65
N LEU A 68 -19.65 10.35 -5.09
CA LEU A 68 -20.60 11.29 -4.52
C LEU A 68 -21.50 11.87 -5.60
N PHE A 69 -20.98 12.30 -6.74
CA PHE A 69 -21.78 12.86 -7.84
C PHE A 69 -22.74 11.82 -8.44
N LEU A 70 -22.31 10.57 -8.60
CA LEU A 70 -23.14 9.50 -9.13
C LEU A 70 -24.18 8.99 -8.13
N CYS A 71 -23.90 9.05 -6.82
CA CYS A 71 -24.85 8.58 -5.80
C CYS A 71 -25.58 9.73 -5.03
N SER A 72 -25.22 11.01 -5.22
CA SER A 72 -25.80 12.22 -4.57
C SER A 72 -27.22 12.57 -5.04
N PRO A 73 -27.56 12.53 -6.34
CA PRO A 73 -28.92 12.82 -6.83
C PRO A 73 -30.00 11.92 -6.20
N TRP A 74 -29.61 10.81 -5.58
CA TRP A 74 -30.50 9.83 -4.97
C TRP A 74 -30.72 10.07 -3.46
N GLN A 75 -29.80 10.77 -2.78
CA GLN A 75 -29.91 11.09 -1.36
C GLN A 75 -31.12 12.00 -1.05
N SER A 76 -31.51 12.85 -1.99
CA SER A 76 -32.73 13.66 -1.92
C SER A 76 -33.98 12.83 -2.18
N ARG A 77 -33.95 11.91 -3.17
CA ARG A 77 -35.14 11.18 -3.62
C ARG A 77 -35.62 10.09 -2.65
N CYS A 78 -34.72 9.41 -1.95
CA CYS A 78 -35.10 8.38 -0.97
C CYS A 78 -35.59 8.92 0.37
N ARG A 79 -35.26 10.18 0.72
CA ARG A 79 -35.79 10.81 1.94
C ARG A 79 -37.29 11.13 1.80
N ASP A 80 -37.76 11.35 0.58
CA ASP A 80 -39.12 11.83 0.32
C ASP A 80 -40.16 10.72 0.09
N GLU A 81 -39.75 9.47 -0.21
CA GLU A 81 -40.69 8.36 -0.45
C GLU A 81 -41.12 7.59 0.82
N VAL A 82 -40.41 7.73 1.94
CA VAL A 82 -40.69 6.98 3.18
C VAL A 82 -41.87 7.58 3.99
N THR A 83 -42.37 8.76 3.64
CA THR A 83 -43.37 9.50 4.44
C THR A 83 -44.79 9.57 3.88
N LYS A 84 -45.13 8.86 2.78
CA LYS A 84 -46.50 8.92 2.24
C LYS A 84 -47.38 7.75 2.70
N PRO A 85 -48.58 8.01 3.29
CA PRO A 85 -49.53 6.98 3.69
C PRO A 85 -50.02 6.20 2.46
N GLN A 86 -50.06 4.86 2.59
CA GLN A 86 -50.57 3.93 1.58
C GLN A 86 -52.10 4.06 1.45
N VAL A 87 -52.58 4.49 0.29
CA VAL A 87 -53.99 4.31 -0.11
C VAL A 87 -54.02 3.50 -1.41
N SER A 88 -54.84 2.46 -1.41
CA SER A 88 -54.82 1.31 -2.30
C SER A 88 -55.63 1.49 -3.59
N PHE A 89 -55.01 1.34 -4.77
CA PHE A 89 -55.64 0.79 -5.99
C PHE A 89 -54.56 0.16 -6.91
N PRO A 90 -54.74 -1.07 -7.43
CA PRO A 90 -53.75 -1.71 -8.30
C PRO A 90 -54.20 -1.61 -9.77
N THR A 91 -53.54 -0.81 -10.63
CA THR A 91 -53.51 -1.09 -12.10
C THR A 91 -52.55 -0.24 -12.96
N PHE A 92 -52.13 0.95 -12.54
CA PHE A 92 -51.13 1.75 -13.30
C PHE A 92 -49.93 2.17 -12.43
N GLU A 93 -50.19 2.54 -11.18
CA GLU A 93 -49.14 2.80 -10.19
C GLU A 93 -48.21 1.60 -9.97
N GLN A 94 -48.71 0.36 -10.02
CA GLN A 94 -47.85 -0.82 -9.86
C GLN A 94 -46.87 -1.01 -11.03
N CYS A 95 -47.23 -0.63 -12.25
CA CYS A 95 -46.33 -0.70 -13.40
C CYS A 95 -45.25 0.39 -13.32
N LEU A 96 -45.64 1.62 -12.96
CA LEU A 96 -44.70 2.72 -12.73
C LEU A 96 -43.77 2.44 -11.54
N ARG A 97 -44.29 1.89 -10.43
CA ARG A 97 -43.45 1.45 -9.29
C ARG A 97 -42.53 0.31 -9.67
N ARG A 98 -42.95 -0.66 -10.50
CA ARG A 98 -42.05 -1.71 -11.00
C ARG A 98 -40.94 -1.14 -11.89
N GLY A 99 -41.26 -0.18 -12.75
CA GLY A 99 -40.28 0.55 -13.55
C GLY A 99 -39.27 1.31 -12.68
N ALA A 100 -39.77 2.10 -11.72
CA ALA A 100 -38.94 2.85 -10.78
C ALA A 100 -38.07 1.94 -9.90
N MET A 101 -38.62 0.82 -9.41
CA MET A 101 -37.87 -0.18 -8.63
C MET A 101 -36.78 -0.88 -9.46
N ALA A 102 -37.05 -1.17 -10.74
CA ALA A 102 -36.06 -1.79 -11.65
C ALA A 102 -34.96 -0.82 -12.08
N GLU A 103 -35.25 0.47 -12.13
CA GLU A 103 -34.26 1.53 -12.38
C GLU A 103 -33.43 1.81 -11.12
N GLN A 104 -34.07 1.82 -9.95
CA GLN A 104 -33.43 1.95 -8.64
C GLN A 104 -32.48 0.79 -8.35
N ALA A 105 -32.90 -0.46 -8.62
CA ALA A 105 -32.06 -1.65 -8.46
C ALA A 105 -30.84 -1.64 -9.40
N ARG A 106 -30.97 -1.12 -10.63
CA ARG A 106 -29.84 -0.98 -11.56
C ARG A 106 -28.83 0.07 -11.10
N CYS A 107 -29.32 1.20 -10.58
CA CYS A 107 -28.47 2.29 -10.13
C CYS A 107 -27.74 1.94 -8.82
N SER A 108 -28.43 1.26 -7.88
CA SER A 108 -27.81 0.74 -6.65
C SER A 108 -26.72 -0.28 -6.96
N HIS A 109 -26.96 -1.15 -7.95
CA HIS A 109 -25.97 -2.11 -8.44
C HIS A 109 -24.74 -1.41 -9.02
N GLY A 110 -24.96 -0.38 -9.85
CA GLY A 110 -23.88 0.44 -10.40
C GLY A 110 -23.00 1.12 -9.33
N CYS A 111 -23.61 1.75 -8.32
CA CYS A 111 -22.87 2.35 -7.20
C CYS A 111 -22.04 1.31 -6.43
N ALA A 112 -22.56 0.08 -6.23
CA ALA A 112 -21.84 -0.98 -5.55
C ALA A 112 -20.63 -1.49 -6.36
N LEU A 113 -20.81 -1.69 -7.68
CA LEU A 113 -19.71 -2.07 -8.57
C LEU A 113 -18.65 -0.98 -8.66
N LEU A 114 -19.04 0.29 -8.75
CA LEU A 114 -18.09 1.39 -8.77
C LEU A 114 -17.28 1.46 -7.47
N ALA A 115 -17.92 1.28 -6.31
CA ALA A 115 -17.23 1.22 -5.02
C ALA A 115 -16.25 0.04 -4.94
N GLN A 116 -16.61 -1.11 -5.53
CA GLN A 116 -15.75 -2.27 -5.67
C GLN A 116 -14.49 -1.99 -6.49
N PHE A 117 -14.65 -1.43 -7.69
CA PHE A 117 -13.53 -1.01 -8.54
C PHE A 117 -12.71 0.09 -7.89
N TRP A 118 -13.34 1.03 -7.19
CA TRP A 118 -12.66 2.09 -6.44
C TRP A 118 -11.77 1.50 -5.34
N GLY A 119 -12.31 0.59 -4.54
CA GLY A 119 -11.58 -0.06 -3.46
C GLY A 119 -10.37 -0.85 -3.96
N VAL A 120 -10.57 -1.77 -4.91
CA VAL A 120 -9.47 -2.63 -5.42
C VAL A 120 -8.52 -1.85 -6.31
N GLY A 121 -9.05 -0.97 -7.17
CA GLY A 121 -8.27 -0.17 -8.11
C GLY A 121 -7.30 0.77 -7.41
N LEU A 122 -7.68 1.39 -6.29
CA LEU A 122 -6.76 2.26 -5.54
C LEU A 122 -5.56 1.47 -5.00
N TRP A 123 -5.77 0.27 -4.47
CA TRP A 123 -4.68 -0.56 -3.96
C TRP A 123 -3.74 -1.05 -5.07
N VAL A 124 -4.29 -1.44 -6.21
CA VAL A 124 -3.49 -1.79 -7.40
C VAL A 124 -2.67 -0.58 -7.86
N TYR A 125 -3.26 0.61 -7.90
CA TYR A 125 -2.57 1.84 -8.26
C TYR A 125 -1.39 2.11 -7.30
N ILE A 126 -1.63 2.10 -5.98
CA ILE A 126 -0.59 2.35 -4.96
C ILE A 126 0.56 1.34 -5.11
N PHE A 127 0.26 0.06 -5.35
CA PHE A 127 1.31 -0.95 -5.54
C PHE A 127 2.13 -0.70 -6.81
N VAL A 128 1.47 -0.37 -7.92
CA VAL A 128 2.16 -0.06 -9.19
C VAL A 128 3.04 1.18 -9.07
N ASP A 129 2.55 2.22 -8.40
CA ASP A 129 3.33 3.44 -8.16
C ASP A 129 4.58 3.16 -7.30
N CYS A 130 4.40 2.45 -6.17
CA CYS A 130 5.49 2.01 -5.32
C CYS A 130 6.53 1.16 -6.08
N ILE A 131 6.06 0.23 -6.94
CA ILE A 131 6.94 -0.56 -7.82
C ILE A 131 7.74 0.35 -8.74
N ALA A 132 7.09 1.33 -9.39
CA ALA A 132 7.74 2.22 -10.34
C ALA A 132 8.85 3.07 -9.67
N VAL A 133 8.60 3.56 -8.45
CA VAL A 133 9.57 4.35 -7.69
C VAL A 133 10.75 3.50 -7.23
N GLU A 134 10.50 2.33 -6.63
CA GLU A 134 11.56 1.52 -6.01
C GLU A 134 12.35 0.68 -7.03
N LEU A 135 11.76 0.33 -8.17
CA LEU A 135 12.46 -0.43 -9.23
C LEU A 135 13.71 0.29 -9.72
N GLY A 136 13.67 1.63 -9.81
CA GLY A 136 14.83 2.43 -10.21
C GLY A 136 16.02 2.29 -9.27
N ARG A 137 15.75 2.18 -7.95
CA ARG A 137 16.75 2.04 -6.89
C ARG A 137 17.23 0.61 -6.76
N GLY A 138 16.30 -0.36 -6.76
CA GLY A 138 16.60 -1.78 -6.69
C GLY A 138 17.50 -2.27 -7.83
N LEU A 139 17.38 -1.67 -9.02
CA LEU A 139 18.20 -2.03 -10.19
C LEU A 139 19.59 -1.36 -10.23
N GLN A 140 19.93 -0.48 -9.28
CA GLN A 140 21.21 0.23 -9.28
C GLN A 140 22.44 -0.69 -9.27
N PRO A 141 22.47 -1.81 -8.50
CA PRO A 141 23.54 -2.82 -8.54
C PRO A 141 23.82 -3.38 -9.93
N PHE A 142 22.77 -3.64 -10.72
CA PHE A 142 22.90 -4.14 -12.10
C PHE A 142 23.44 -3.09 -13.06
N LYS A 143 23.23 -1.80 -12.78
CA LYS A 143 23.79 -0.71 -13.59
C LYS A 143 25.27 -0.48 -13.30
N ARG A 144 25.70 -0.65 -12.04
CA ARG A 144 27.07 -0.42 -11.61
C ARG A 144 27.99 -1.62 -11.81
N MET A 145 27.44 -2.84 -11.70
CA MET A 145 28.19 -4.10 -11.86
C MET A 145 29.47 -4.16 -10.98
N ASP A 146 29.42 -3.56 -9.81
CA ASP A 146 30.57 -3.34 -8.90
C ASP A 146 30.55 -4.27 -7.67
N LEU A 147 29.57 -5.19 -7.57
CA LEU A 147 29.43 -6.10 -6.45
C LEU A 147 30.31 -7.35 -6.61
N THR A 148 30.89 -7.79 -5.50
CA THR A 148 31.56 -9.08 -5.39
C THR A 148 30.55 -10.24 -5.48
N GLY A 149 31.01 -11.45 -5.82
CA GLY A 149 30.13 -12.63 -5.91
C GLY A 149 29.36 -12.93 -4.62
N LEU A 150 29.98 -12.73 -3.45
CA LEU A 150 29.31 -12.91 -2.15
C LEU A 150 28.22 -11.86 -1.92
N GLN A 151 28.46 -10.60 -2.31
CA GLN A 151 27.47 -9.53 -2.20
C GLN A 151 26.29 -9.77 -3.15
N TRP A 152 26.52 -10.30 -4.35
CA TRP A 152 25.44 -10.75 -5.24
C TRP A 152 24.60 -11.86 -4.63
N ALA A 153 25.24 -12.85 -4.00
CA ALA A 153 24.53 -13.92 -3.30
C ALA A 153 23.69 -13.37 -2.14
N GLY A 154 24.24 -12.44 -1.35
CA GLY A 154 23.52 -11.76 -0.27
C GLY A 154 22.35 -10.91 -0.78
N TYR A 155 22.55 -10.16 -1.86
CA TYR A 155 21.52 -9.37 -2.52
C TYR A 155 20.36 -10.27 -2.97
N ALA A 156 20.67 -11.35 -3.69
CA ALA A 156 19.66 -12.30 -4.16
C ALA A 156 18.93 -12.98 -2.99
N ALA A 157 19.67 -13.39 -1.96
CA ALA A 157 19.09 -14.02 -0.78
C ALA A 157 18.09 -13.10 -0.06
N ILE A 158 18.41 -11.83 0.14
CA ILE A 158 17.51 -10.85 0.75
C ILE A 158 16.28 -10.63 -0.14
N ALA A 159 16.49 -10.36 -1.43
CA ALA A 159 15.40 -10.07 -2.36
C ALA A 159 14.42 -11.25 -2.48
N ILE A 160 14.93 -12.47 -2.59
CA ILE A 160 14.12 -13.70 -2.64
C ILE A 160 13.41 -13.93 -1.31
N SER A 161 14.08 -13.70 -0.18
CA SER A 161 13.47 -13.90 1.15
C SER A 161 12.27 -12.97 1.35
N LEU A 162 12.42 -11.70 0.98
CA LEU A 162 11.31 -10.74 1.02
C LEU A 162 10.19 -11.12 0.06
N TRP A 163 10.50 -11.55 -1.15
CA TRP A 163 9.49 -12.04 -2.09
C TRP A 163 8.71 -13.25 -1.55
N LEU A 164 9.38 -14.21 -0.91
CA LEU A 164 8.72 -15.39 -0.34
C LEU A 164 7.86 -15.06 0.88
N VAL A 165 8.36 -14.22 1.79
CA VAL A 165 7.65 -13.88 3.03
C VAL A 165 6.54 -12.87 2.75
N GLU A 166 6.85 -11.75 2.11
CA GLU A 166 5.88 -10.68 1.88
C GLU A 166 5.05 -10.96 0.62
N GLY A 167 5.67 -11.28 -0.51
CA GLY A 167 4.96 -11.57 -1.77
C GLY A 167 4.03 -12.79 -1.66
N VAL A 168 4.59 -13.95 -1.36
CA VAL A 168 3.83 -15.20 -1.40
C VAL A 168 2.97 -15.38 -0.14
N ARG A 169 3.55 -15.29 1.06
CA ARG A 169 2.79 -15.56 2.29
C ARG A 169 1.88 -14.40 2.69
N ALA A 170 2.38 -13.16 2.68
CA ALA A 170 1.55 -12.03 3.09
C ALA A 170 0.56 -11.62 1.99
N PHE A 171 1.04 -11.28 0.78
CA PHE A 171 0.18 -10.76 -0.27
C PHE A 171 -0.69 -11.83 -0.93
N GLN A 172 -0.11 -12.90 -1.46
CA GLN A 172 -0.90 -13.90 -2.21
C GLN A 172 -1.84 -14.70 -1.32
N MET A 173 -1.37 -15.20 -0.16
CA MET A 173 -2.19 -16.09 0.68
C MET A 173 -3.15 -15.36 1.61
N SER A 174 -2.84 -14.13 2.03
CA SER A 174 -3.66 -13.40 3.02
C SER A 174 -4.31 -12.15 2.44
N PHE A 175 -3.51 -11.15 2.05
CA PHE A 175 -4.02 -9.82 1.71
C PHE A 175 -4.89 -9.83 0.45
N SER A 176 -4.41 -10.39 -0.66
CA SER A 176 -5.10 -10.37 -1.96
C SER A 176 -6.48 -11.04 -1.94
N PRO A 177 -6.63 -12.29 -1.46
CA PRO A 177 -7.96 -12.92 -1.41
C PRO A 177 -8.89 -12.20 -0.43
N MET A 178 -8.36 -11.64 0.66
CA MET A 178 -9.14 -10.88 1.65
C MET A 178 -9.63 -9.53 1.07
N LEU A 179 -8.76 -8.80 0.38
CA LEU A 179 -9.07 -7.54 -0.30
C LEU A 179 -10.21 -7.73 -1.30
N VAL A 180 -10.07 -8.73 -2.18
CA VAL A 180 -11.09 -9.08 -3.19
C VAL A 180 -12.39 -9.55 -2.53
N ARG A 181 -12.30 -10.35 -1.46
CA ARG A 181 -13.48 -10.81 -0.75
C ARG A 181 -14.23 -9.64 -0.11
N ARG A 182 -13.56 -8.72 0.57
CA ARG A 182 -14.18 -7.56 1.19
C ARG A 182 -14.75 -6.59 0.16
N ALA A 183 -14.09 -6.44 -0.99
CA ALA A 183 -14.67 -5.71 -2.11
C ALA A 183 -16.00 -6.35 -2.54
N HIS A 184 -16.08 -7.68 -2.68
CA HIS A 184 -17.34 -8.35 -3.01
C HIS A 184 -18.46 -8.15 -1.96
N GLU A 185 -18.12 -7.90 -0.69
CA GLU A 185 -19.10 -7.58 0.36
C GLU A 185 -19.67 -6.16 0.24
N LEU A 186 -19.11 -5.28 -0.61
CA LEU A 186 -19.71 -3.99 -0.96
C LEU A 186 -20.87 -4.23 -1.93
N ARG A 187 -22.06 -4.35 -1.34
CA ARG A 187 -23.32 -4.62 -2.02
C ARG A 187 -24.21 -3.38 -2.02
N GLU A 188 -25.37 -3.51 -2.64
CA GLU A 188 -26.38 -2.46 -2.73
C GLU A 188 -26.85 -1.99 -1.35
N ASP A 189 -26.99 -2.93 -0.40
CA ASP A 189 -27.38 -2.71 0.99
C ASP A 189 -26.26 -2.19 1.88
N SER A 190 -25.02 -2.09 1.39
CA SER A 190 -23.92 -1.53 2.18
C SER A 190 -24.11 -0.03 2.44
N PRO A 191 -23.83 0.44 3.66
CA PRO A 191 -23.97 1.85 4.01
C PRO A 191 -23.05 2.72 3.16
N MET A 192 -23.50 3.95 2.86
CA MET A 192 -22.83 4.84 1.91
C MET A 192 -21.40 5.17 2.30
N TRP A 193 -21.12 5.31 3.60
CA TRP A 193 -19.78 5.61 4.09
C TRP A 193 -18.77 4.49 3.78
N GLU A 194 -19.20 3.21 3.74
CA GLU A 194 -18.34 2.08 3.35
C GLU A 194 -18.03 2.12 1.84
N LYS A 195 -18.95 2.66 1.03
CA LYS A 195 -18.75 2.81 -0.43
C LYS A 195 -17.81 3.97 -0.75
N ILE A 196 -17.93 5.10 -0.05
CA ILE A 196 -17.03 6.26 -0.22
C ILE A 196 -15.62 5.91 0.27
N LEU A 197 -15.53 5.28 1.44
CA LEU A 197 -14.28 4.80 2.03
C LEU A 197 -13.95 3.37 1.58
N ALA A 198 -14.39 2.95 0.40
CA ALA A 198 -14.19 1.59 -0.09
C ALA A 198 -12.72 1.12 0.02
N PRO A 199 -11.69 1.91 -0.34
CA PRO A 199 -10.30 1.48 -0.20
C PRO A 199 -9.89 1.14 1.24
N PHE A 200 -10.37 1.90 2.21
CA PHE A 200 -10.15 1.63 3.63
C PHE A 200 -10.95 0.43 4.12
N PHE A 201 -12.17 0.28 3.60
CA PHE A 201 -13.05 -0.85 3.92
C PHE A 201 -12.48 -2.16 3.40
N VAL A 202 -12.05 -2.23 2.14
CA VAL A 202 -11.53 -3.46 1.52
C VAL A 202 -10.20 -3.90 2.14
N ALA A 203 -9.39 -2.96 2.63
CA ALA A 203 -8.17 -3.24 3.37
C ALA A 203 -8.40 -3.72 4.81
N GLY A 204 -9.64 -3.64 5.31
CA GLY A 204 -9.99 -3.99 6.68
C GLY A 204 -9.51 -2.98 7.72
N LEU A 205 -9.37 -1.70 7.34
CA LEU A 205 -9.04 -0.60 8.26
C LEU A 205 -10.25 -0.05 9.01
N VAL A 206 -11.45 -0.30 8.47
CA VAL A 206 -12.75 0.07 9.03
C VAL A 206 -13.72 -1.11 8.91
N SER A 207 -14.77 -1.16 9.73
CA SER A 207 -15.78 -2.25 9.73
C SER A 207 -15.15 -3.65 9.71
N ALA A 208 -14.14 -3.91 10.54
CA ALA A 208 -13.50 -5.22 10.66
C ALA A 208 -13.55 -5.74 12.10
N THR A 209 -13.25 -7.02 12.30
CA THR A 209 -13.10 -7.59 13.65
C THR A 209 -12.00 -6.84 14.44
N PRO A 210 -12.09 -6.73 15.77
CA PRO A 210 -11.12 -5.96 16.56
C PRO A 210 -9.68 -6.47 16.38
N GLY A 211 -9.51 -7.79 16.29
CA GLY A 211 -8.20 -8.39 16.01
C GLY A 211 -7.63 -8.04 14.62
N ARG A 212 -8.49 -7.84 13.61
CA ARG A 212 -8.08 -7.40 12.28
C ARG A 212 -7.73 -5.92 12.28
N LEU A 213 -8.55 -5.07 12.90
CA LEU A 213 -8.30 -3.63 13.01
C LEU A 213 -6.93 -3.36 13.62
N VAL A 214 -6.62 -3.99 14.75
CA VAL A 214 -5.30 -3.83 15.39
C VAL A 214 -4.17 -4.19 14.43
N LYS A 215 -4.24 -5.34 13.76
CA LYS A 215 -3.20 -5.76 12.80
C LYS A 215 -3.04 -4.78 11.64
N SER A 216 -4.13 -4.33 11.04
CA SER A 216 -4.09 -3.40 9.91
C SER A 216 -3.56 -2.02 10.33
N TRP A 217 -3.94 -1.51 11.50
CA TRP A 217 -3.42 -0.25 12.02
C TRP A 217 -1.95 -0.33 12.45
N LEU A 218 -1.51 -1.46 13.04
CA LEU A 218 -0.09 -1.70 13.33
C LEU A 218 0.74 -1.76 12.03
N LEU A 219 0.22 -2.40 10.99
CA LEU A 219 0.87 -2.45 9.68
C LEU A 219 1.07 -1.04 9.11
N ILE A 220 0.02 -0.22 9.09
CA ILE A 220 0.05 1.10 8.45
C ILE A 220 0.79 2.16 9.28
N LEU A 221 0.63 2.16 10.60
CA LEU A 221 1.21 3.21 11.44
C LEU A 221 2.62 2.90 11.93
N ILE A 222 3.00 1.62 12.00
CA ILE A 222 4.27 1.20 12.59
C ILE A 222 5.15 0.51 11.55
N LEU A 223 4.68 -0.58 10.94
CA LEU A 223 5.55 -1.38 10.08
C LEU A 223 5.98 -0.60 8.83
N ILE A 224 5.02 -0.02 8.09
CA ILE A 224 5.31 0.71 6.84
C ILE A 224 6.22 1.92 7.10
N PRO A 225 5.89 2.87 8.02
CA PRO A 225 6.77 3.99 8.31
C PRO A 225 8.10 3.56 8.94
N GLY A 226 8.10 2.53 9.77
CA GLY A 226 9.32 1.98 10.39
C GLY A 226 10.30 1.46 9.34
N LEU A 227 9.81 0.74 8.32
CA LEU A 227 10.65 0.33 7.19
C LEU A 227 11.10 1.53 6.35
N ALA A 228 10.18 2.45 6.01
CA ALA A 228 10.50 3.64 5.22
C ALA A 228 11.57 4.53 5.88
N LEU A 229 11.59 4.61 7.21
CA LEU A 229 12.58 5.39 7.96
C LEU A 229 13.89 4.61 8.22
N SER A 230 13.85 3.28 8.30
CA SER A 230 15.04 2.47 8.61
C SER A 230 15.85 2.07 7.38
N VAL A 231 15.19 1.69 6.28
CA VAL A 231 15.85 1.23 5.04
C VAL A 231 16.84 2.24 4.46
N PRO A 232 16.59 3.57 4.46
CA PRO A 232 17.55 4.55 3.95
C PRO A 232 18.89 4.58 4.69
N HIS A 233 18.97 4.06 5.92
CA HIS A 233 20.20 4.00 6.70
C HIS A 233 21.08 2.79 6.37
N LEU A 234 20.61 1.86 5.53
CA LEU A 234 21.40 0.72 5.10
C LEU A 234 22.47 1.16 4.08
N PRO A 235 23.74 0.74 4.25
CA PRO A 235 24.77 1.05 3.28
C PRO A 235 24.55 0.24 1.99
N TYR A 236 25.04 0.78 0.88
CA TYR A 236 25.13 0.05 -0.39
C TYR A 236 25.89 -1.27 -0.19
N PRO A 237 25.44 -2.42 -0.73
CA PRO A 237 24.30 -2.64 -1.63
C PRO A 237 23.02 -3.18 -0.95
N TRP A 238 22.93 -3.11 0.38
CA TRP A 238 21.89 -3.80 1.15
C TRP A 238 20.53 -3.11 1.06
N ARG A 239 20.52 -1.78 0.97
CA ARG A 239 19.30 -1.00 0.72
C ARG A 239 18.64 -1.44 -0.58
N GLU A 240 19.43 -1.54 -1.63
CA GLU A 240 19.00 -1.88 -2.98
C GLU A 240 18.50 -3.33 -3.05
N ALA A 241 19.05 -4.23 -2.23
CA ALA A 241 18.55 -5.59 -2.08
C ALA A 241 17.15 -5.63 -1.45
N VAL A 242 16.92 -4.78 -0.44
CA VAL A 242 15.60 -4.65 0.20
C VAL A 242 14.60 -4.05 -0.78
N ASP A 243 14.94 -2.94 -1.44
CA ASP A 243 14.07 -2.28 -2.43
C ASP A 243 13.69 -3.25 -3.57
N ALA A 244 14.66 -4.05 -4.06
CA ALA A 244 14.39 -5.08 -5.06
C ALA A 244 13.46 -6.19 -4.55
N GLY A 245 13.65 -6.63 -3.31
CA GLY A 245 12.75 -7.60 -2.67
C GLY A 245 11.32 -7.07 -2.51
N VAL A 246 11.16 -5.81 -2.11
CA VAL A 246 9.87 -5.12 -2.01
C VAL A 246 9.20 -5.04 -3.38
N VAL A 247 9.94 -4.68 -4.43
CA VAL A 247 9.44 -4.63 -5.81
C VAL A 247 8.94 -6.01 -6.27
N LEU A 248 9.71 -7.08 -6.01
CA LEU A 248 9.28 -8.45 -6.33
C LEU A 248 8.03 -8.85 -5.53
N GLY A 249 7.99 -8.51 -4.24
CA GLY A 249 6.85 -8.78 -3.36
C GLY A 249 5.57 -8.07 -3.81
N LEU A 250 5.64 -6.76 -4.05
CA LEU A 250 4.52 -5.94 -4.52
C LEU A 250 4.09 -6.33 -5.95
N GLY A 251 5.04 -6.64 -6.83
CA GLY A 251 4.75 -7.10 -8.19
C GLY A 251 3.95 -8.42 -8.17
N TRP A 252 4.40 -9.37 -7.36
CA TRP A 252 3.68 -10.64 -7.16
C TRP A 252 2.32 -10.43 -6.48
N GLY A 253 2.25 -9.56 -5.47
CA GLY A 253 1.01 -9.21 -4.79
C GLY A 253 -0.01 -8.57 -5.71
N THR A 254 0.42 -7.64 -6.57
CA THR A 254 -0.42 -6.99 -7.58
C THR A 254 -0.99 -8.00 -8.57
N ALA A 255 -0.14 -8.92 -9.05
CA ALA A 255 -0.57 -10.01 -9.92
C ALA A 255 -1.59 -10.94 -9.22
N ALA A 256 -1.38 -11.24 -7.94
CA ALA A 256 -2.32 -12.04 -7.15
C ALA A 256 -3.68 -11.34 -6.96
N VAL A 257 -3.69 -10.04 -6.64
CA VAL A 257 -4.93 -9.23 -6.56
C VAL A 257 -5.68 -9.28 -7.89
N ALA A 258 -4.98 -9.01 -8.99
CA ALA A 258 -5.57 -9.04 -10.33
C ALA A 258 -6.14 -10.43 -10.66
N TYR A 259 -5.40 -11.50 -10.36
CA TYR A 259 -5.85 -12.87 -10.58
C TYR A 259 -7.12 -13.20 -9.80
N PHE A 260 -7.17 -12.93 -8.49
CA PHE A 260 -8.36 -13.20 -7.67
C PHE A 260 -9.55 -12.33 -8.08
N TRP A 261 -9.31 -11.07 -8.47
CA TRP A 261 -10.35 -10.16 -8.95
C TRP A 261 -10.97 -10.67 -10.26
N LEU A 262 -10.14 -10.97 -11.25
CA LEU A 262 -10.59 -11.51 -12.55
C LEU A 262 -11.28 -12.87 -12.37
N LYS A 263 -10.76 -13.73 -11.50
CA LYS A 263 -11.39 -15.03 -11.20
C LYS A 263 -12.79 -14.87 -10.58
N GLY A 264 -12.98 -13.90 -9.68
CA GLY A 264 -14.30 -13.61 -9.11
C GLY A 264 -15.31 -13.15 -10.17
N TRP A 265 -14.86 -12.27 -11.07
CA TRP A 265 -15.69 -11.69 -12.13
C TRP A 265 -16.02 -12.67 -13.26
N PHE A 266 -15.05 -13.47 -13.72
CA PHE A 266 -15.23 -14.38 -14.86
C PHE A 266 -15.57 -15.82 -14.47
N GLY A 267 -15.13 -16.27 -13.29
CA GLY A 267 -15.20 -17.67 -12.88
C GLY A 267 -16.32 -18.00 -11.90
N SER A 268 -17.16 -17.04 -11.52
CA SER A 268 -18.24 -17.18 -10.50
C SER A 268 -17.79 -17.74 -9.13
N SER A 269 -16.48 -17.87 -8.90
CA SER A 269 -15.88 -18.46 -7.70
C SER A 269 -15.04 -17.42 -6.97
N TRP A 270 -15.66 -16.78 -5.99
CA TRP A 270 -15.00 -15.81 -5.11
C TRP A 270 -14.10 -16.52 -4.10
N PRO A 271 -13.04 -15.87 -3.60
CA PRO A 271 -12.22 -16.42 -2.52
C PRO A 271 -13.09 -16.80 -1.31
N THR A 272 -12.86 -17.98 -0.74
CA THR A 272 -13.61 -18.52 0.41
C THR A 272 -13.01 -18.10 1.77
N ILE A 273 -12.04 -17.18 1.77
CA ILE A 273 -11.45 -16.65 3.00
C ILE A 273 -12.48 -15.80 3.77
N SER A 274 -12.36 -15.79 5.11
CA SER A 274 -13.16 -14.91 5.98
C SER A 274 -13.00 -13.44 5.55
N SER A 275 -14.13 -12.75 5.38
CA SER A 275 -14.16 -11.30 5.12
C SER A 275 -13.85 -10.46 6.38
N ASP A 276 -13.73 -11.09 7.55
CA ASP A 276 -13.47 -10.47 8.85
C ASP A 276 -14.41 -9.30 9.16
N LEU A 277 -15.67 -9.43 8.76
CA LEU A 277 -16.73 -8.52 9.13
C LEU A 277 -17.18 -8.77 10.57
N PRO A 278 -17.68 -7.74 11.29
CA PRO A 278 -18.29 -7.92 12.60
C PRO A 278 -19.44 -8.93 12.56
N ALA A 279 -19.62 -9.71 13.63
CA ALA A 279 -20.61 -10.80 13.70
C ALA A 279 -22.04 -10.37 13.30
N HIS A 280 -22.44 -9.13 13.61
CA HIS A 280 -23.77 -8.61 13.26
C HIS A 280 -23.99 -8.40 11.75
N ARG A 281 -22.93 -8.35 10.93
CA ARG A 281 -23.00 -8.20 9.46
C ARG A 281 -22.91 -9.53 8.73
N ILE A 282 -22.49 -10.59 9.40
CA ILE A 282 -22.47 -11.93 8.82
C ILE A 282 -23.93 -12.39 8.74
N LYS A 283 -24.55 -12.28 7.56
CA LYS A 283 -25.83 -12.93 7.31
C LYS A 283 -25.61 -14.43 7.54
N PRO A 284 -26.38 -15.11 8.40
CA PRO A 284 -26.22 -16.54 8.60
C PRO A 284 -26.40 -17.22 7.24
N THR A 285 -25.31 -17.72 6.67
CA THR A 285 -25.34 -18.46 5.42
C THR A 285 -26.20 -19.69 5.66
N ALA A 286 -27.10 -20.03 4.72
CA ALA A 286 -27.95 -21.22 4.82
C ALA A 286 -27.13 -22.54 4.99
N GLU A 287 -25.84 -22.52 4.69
CA GLU A 287 -24.88 -23.60 4.97
C GLU A 287 -24.58 -23.80 6.47
N ALA A 288 -24.67 -22.77 7.31
CA ALA A 288 -24.48 -22.92 8.76
C ALA A 288 -25.61 -23.75 9.41
N ASN A 289 -26.79 -23.81 8.78
CA ASN A 289 -27.89 -24.68 9.18
C ASN A 289 -27.76 -26.12 8.65
N ARG A 290 -26.71 -26.43 7.88
CA ARG A 290 -26.40 -27.80 7.40
C ARG A 290 -25.25 -28.46 8.15
N ALA A 291 -24.66 -27.80 9.15
CA ALA A 291 -23.77 -28.49 10.07
C ALA A 291 -24.56 -29.63 10.74
N PRO A 292 -24.17 -30.91 10.59
CA PRO A 292 -24.87 -32.00 11.23
C PRO A 292 -24.84 -31.78 12.74
N LEU A 293 -26.00 -31.91 13.39
CA LEU A 293 -26.14 -32.13 14.82
C LEU A 293 -25.50 -33.48 15.18
N ALA A 294 -24.18 -33.59 15.04
CA ALA A 294 -23.41 -34.76 15.44
C ALA A 294 -22.79 -34.45 16.81
N GLY A 295 -23.49 -34.85 17.88
CA GLY A 295 -22.92 -34.82 19.22
C GLY A 295 -23.90 -34.51 20.35
N ALA A 296 -25.14 -35.01 20.28
CA ALA A 296 -26.02 -35.08 21.44
C ALA A 296 -26.79 -36.40 21.42
N ALA A 297 -26.10 -37.51 21.66
CA ALA A 297 -26.70 -38.76 22.13
C ALA A 297 -25.61 -39.73 22.63
N VAL A 298 -25.86 -40.21 23.86
CA VAL A 298 -25.23 -41.31 24.62
C VAL A 298 -23.93 -40.99 25.37
#